data_AF-A0ABD5PSL5-F1
#
_entry.id   AF-A0ABD5PSL5-F1
#
_cell.length_a   1.000
_cell.length_b   1.000
_cell.length_c   1.000
_cell.angle_alpha   90.00
_cell.angle_beta   90.00
_cell.angle_gamma   90.00
#
_symmetry.space_group_name_H-M   'P 1'
#
loop_
_entity.id
_entity.type
_entity.pdbx_description
1 polymer ?
#
loop_
_entity_poly.entity_id
_entity_poly.type
_entity_poly.pdbx_seq_one_letter_code
_entity_poly.pdbx_strand_id
1 'polypeptide(L)'
;MSRSALVGNVTAMLADAGFVVSDRCAIRPKSFDIAARRGEDLLLVKILGNIDAFTEATGHEMRRLGNYLHATPLVIGLRSRDEDLKPDVVYFRHGVPVFSPDTAYNLFIEDVPPLIYAAPGGLYVNIDGDLLADEREDRDWSLGQLANELGVSRRTVSKYEDGMNASVEVAMALEEMFDSELTSPVDVLEGADDVHEPESTPDDPQADPDDEQVVAVLTRAGYQVHPTVRSPFKAVSEDEDDSDVVLTGHSKFTKAAEKRARIMSSIGRVTRTRSVYVVDRAKQESVDGTALVERNELEDLRDADDLRDVIRERSEREEAA
;
A
#
# COMPACT_ATOMS: atom_id res chain seq x y z
N MET A 1 -13.24 19.89 8.08
CA MET A 1 -13.82 18.53 8.16
C MET A 1 -13.20 17.78 9.35
N SER A 2 -13.97 16.96 10.07
CA SER A 2 -13.38 16.12 11.15
C SER A 2 -12.63 14.92 10.55
N ARG A 3 -11.64 14.39 11.28
CA ARG A 3 -10.90 13.20 10.82
C ARG A 3 -11.80 11.98 10.65
N SER A 4 -12.83 11.82 11.48
CA SER A 4 -13.78 10.71 11.34
C SER A 4 -14.63 10.84 10.08
N ALA A 5 -15.07 12.05 9.73
CA ALA A 5 -15.81 12.31 8.50
C ALA A 5 -14.94 12.04 7.27
N LEU A 6 -13.68 12.50 7.27
CA LEU A 6 -12.76 12.24 6.14
C LEU A 6 -12.56 10.74 5.92
N VAL A 7 -12.30 9.97 6.99
CA VAL A 7 -12.17 8.51 6.89
C VAL A 7 -13.45 7.87 6.38
N GLY A 8 -14.61 8.28 6.90
CA GLY A 8 -15.90 7.75 6.44
C GLY A 8 -16.16 8.02 4.96
N ASN A 9 -15.86 9.22 4.48
CA ASN A 9 -16.06 9.60 3.08
C ASN A 9 -15.15 8.80 2.14
N VAL A 10 -13.87 8.65 2.49
CA VAL A 10 -12.92 7.85 1.68
C VAL A 10 -13.31 6.37 1.69
N THR A 11 -13.73 5.83 2.84
CA THR A 11 -14.23 4.45 2.94
C THR A 11 -15.46 4.24 2.05
N ALA A 12 -16.42 5.16 2.06
CA ALA A 12 -17.60 5.09 1.22
C ALA A 12 -17.24 5.17 -0.27
N MET A 13 -16.37 6.10 -0.67
CA MET A 13 -15.90 6.22 -2.05
C MET A 13 -15.24 4.92 -2.55
N LEU A 14 -14.35 4.30 -1.76
CA LEU A 14 -13.75 3.03 -2.16
C LEU A 14 -14.80 1.92 -2.29
N ALA A 15 -15.79 1.88 -1.40
CA ALA A 15 -16.89 0.92 -1.51
C ALA A 15 -17.74 1.15 -2.77
N ASP A 16 -18.05 2.41 -3.10
CA ASP A 16 -18.78 2.79 -4.31
C ASP A 16 -17.96 2.44 -5.58
N ALA A 17 -16.63 2.52 -5.51
CA ALA A 17 -15.69 2.07 -6.55
C ALA A 17 -15.57 0.53 -6.66
N GLY A 18 -16.35 -0.22 -5.88
CA GLY A 18 -16.39 -1.68 -5.92
C GLY A 18 -15.35 -2.38 -5.05
N PHE A 19 -14.65 -1.66 -4.17
CA PHE A 19 -13.75 -2.30 -3.22
C PHE A 19 -14.52 -2.91 -2.04
N VAL A 20 -14.08 -4.08 -1.59
CA VAL A 20 -14.40 -4.60 -0.26
C VAL A 20 -13.44 -3.95 0.73
N VAL A 21 -13.98 -3.21 1.70
CA VAL A 21 -13.20 -2.38 2.63
C VAL A 21 -13.22 -2.98 4.03
N SER A 22 -12.06 -3.01 4.70
CA SER A 22 -11.93 -3.52 6.07
C SER A 22 -12.57 -2.58 7.09
N ASP A 23 -12.82 -3.10 8.28
CA ASP A 23 -13.09 -2.24 9.43
C ASP A 23 -11.94 -1.27 9.65
N ARG A 24 -12.29 -0.09 10.17
CA ARG A 24 -11.30 0.93 10.50
C ARG A 24 -10.35 0.39 11.57
N CYS A 25 -9.05 0.40 11.26
CA CYS A 25 -8.03 0.09 12.24
C CYS A 25 -8.02 1.17 13.33
N ALA A 26 -8.58 0.88 14.50
CA ALA A 26 -8.71 1.82 15.62
C ALA A 26 -7.63 1.64 16.69
N ILE A 27 -6.68 0.74 16.46
CA ILE A 27 -5.62 0.36 17.40
C ILE A 27 -4.39 1.23 17.17
N ARG A 28 -3.66 1.55 18.24
CA ARG A 28 -2.43 2.35 18.14
C ARG A 28 -1.24 1.58 18.71
N PRO A 29 -0.03 1.79 18.16
CA PRO A 29 0.26 2.54 16.93
C PRO A 29 -0.30 1.85 15.67
N LYS A 30 -0.50 2.61 14.58
CA LYS A 30 -1.00 2.05 13.30
C LYS A 30 -0.49 2.81 12.07
N SER A 31 -0.21 2.06 11.02
CA SER A 31 0.35 2.59 9.77
C SER A 31 -0.70 2.96 8.74
N PHE A 32 -1.78 2.18 8.63
CA PHE A 32 -2.91 2.48 7.73
C PHE A 32 -4.22 2.68 8.52
N ASP A 33 -5.25 3.22 7.84
CA ASP A 33 -6.60 3.40 8.37
C ASP A 33 -7.53 2.25 8.00
N ILE A 34 -7.43 1.75 6.77
CA ILE A 34 -8.25 0.67 6.19
C ILE A 34 -7.40 -0.14 5.19
N ALA A 35 -7.77 -1.40 4.98
CA ALA A 35 -7.40 -2.17 3.79
C ALA A 35 -8.59 -2.21 2.84
N ALA A 36 -8.36 -2.24 1.53
CA ALA A 36 -9.41 -2.31 0.53
C ALA A 36 -9.00 -3.23 -0.62
N ARG A 37 -9.89 -4.12 -1.08
CA ARG A 37 -9.60 -5.04 -2.20
C ARG A 37 -10.64 -4.94 -3.32
N ARG A 38 -10.20 -4.90 -4.57
CA ARG A 38 -11.03 -5.02 -5.77
C ARG A 38 -10.33 -5.95 -6.76
N GLY A 39 -10.82 -7.18 -6.88
CA GLY A 39 -10.11 -8.21 -7.65
C GLY A 39 -8.74 -8.53 -7.03
N GLU A 40 -7.68 -8.34 -7.82
CA GLU A 40 -6.29 -8.53 -7.38
C GLU A 40 -5.70 -7.27 -6.72
N ASP A 41 -6.25 -6.09 -7.00
CA ASP A 41 -5.84 -4.84 -6.36
C ASP A 41 -6.10 -4.89 -4.86
N LEU A 42 -5.03 -4.78 -4.06
CA LEU A 42 -5.10 -4.64 -2.61
C LEU A 42 -4.45 -3.33 -2.18
N LEU A 43 -5.20 -2.47 -1.50
CA LEU A 43 -4.74 -1.16 -1.05
C LEU A 43 -4.59 -1.13 0.47
N LEU A 44 -3.47 -0.60 0.95
CA LEU A 44 -3.29 -0.18 2.35
C LEU A 44 -3.39 1.34 2.43
N VAL A 45 -4.53 1.85 2.88
CA VAL A 45 -4.86 3.28 2.76
C VAL A 45 -4.68 3.99 4.10
N LYS A 46 -3.80 5.00 4.11
CA LYS A 46 -3.64 5.93 5.24
C LYS A 46 -4.34 7.25 4.95
N ILE A 47 -5.18 7.72 5.86
CA ILE A 47 -6.05 8.88 5.63
C ILE A 47 -5.72 10.01 6.62
N LEU A 48 -5.30 11.16 6.09
CA LEU A 48 -4.77 12.27 6.89
C LEU A 48 -5.37 13.62 6.49
N GLY A 49 -5.77 14.43 7.48
CA GLY A 49 -6.15 15.81 7.20
C GLY A 49 -4.95 16.68 6.78
N ASN A 50 -3.79 16.49 7.42
CA ASN A 50 -2.53 17.08 7.00
C ASN A 50 -1.51 15.95 6.82
N ILE A 51 -0.94 15.84 5.62
CA ILE A 51 0.02 14.79 5.26
C ILE A 51 1.39 14.96 5.93
N ASP A 52 1.68 16.11 6.55
CA ASP A 52 2.86 16.31 7.41
C ASP A 52 2.87 15.42 8.65
N ALA A 53 1.71 14.88 9.03
CA ALA A 53 1.62 13.88 10.10
C ALA A 53 2.09 12.47 9.64
N PHE A 54 2.37 12.28 8.34
CA PHE A 54 2.91 11.04 7.81
C PHE A 54 4.42 11.00 8.06
N THR A 55 4.84 10.18 9.02
CA THR A 55 6.24 10.08 9.44
C THR A 55 6.99 9.00 8.67
N GLU A 56 8.30 9.11 8.58
CA GLU A 56 9.20 8.10 7.98
C GLU A 56 8.94 6.69 8.53
N ALA A 57 8.89 6.53 9.86
CA ALA A 57 8.58 5.25 10.50
C ALA A 57 7.19 4.68 10.13
N THR A 58 6.24 5.51 9.70
CA THR A 58 4.92 5.06 9.22
C THR A 58 5.02 4.66 7.75
N GLY A 59 5.72 5.44 6.93
CA GLY A 59 5.99 5.12 5.53
C GLY A 59 6.75 3.81 5.37
N HIS A 60 7.85 3.63 6.09
CA HIS A 60 8.64 2.39 6.04
C HIS A 60 7.82 1.16 6.43
N GLU A 61 6.98 1.26 7.46
CA GLU A 61 6.08 0.17 7.83
C GLU A 61 5.04 -0.11 6.72
N MET A 62 4.45 0.92 6.12
CA MET A 62 3.47 0.71 5.04
C MET A 62 4.11 0.06 3.82
N ARG A 63 5.36 0.42 3.47
CA ARG A 63 6.09 -0.21 2.37
C ARG A 63 6.40 -1.67 2.64
N ARG A 64 6.89 -1.99 3.85
CA ARG A 64 7.07 -3.38 4.31
C ARG A 64 5.77 -4.19 4.23
N LEU A 65 4.68 -3.66 4.80
CA LEU A 65 3.37 -4.32 4.76
C LEU A 65 2.83 -4.45 3.33
N GLY A 66 3.11 -3.49 2.47
CA GLY A 66 2.80 -3.57 1.04
C GLY A 66 3.52 -4.73 0.38
N ASN A 67 4.81 -4.91 0.68
CA ASN A 67 5.60 -6.04 0.21
C ASN A 67 5.04 -7.39 0.71
N TYR A 68 4.85 -7.56 2.02
CA TYR A 68 4.45 -8.87 2.59
C TYR A 68 3.01 -9.29 2.26
N LEU A 69 2.16 -8.33 1.90
CA LEU A 69 0.75 -8.58 1.60
C LEU A 69 0.44 -8.45 0.10
N HIS A 70 1.45 -8.18 -0.72
CA HIS A 70 1.28 -7.81 -2.13
C HIS A 70 0.20 -6.73 -2.31
N ALA A 71 0.37 -5.64 -1.56
CA ALA A 71 -0.57 -4.53 -1.49
C ALA A 71 0.10 -3.20 -1.84
N THR A 72 -0.64 -2.31 -2.49
CA THR A 72 -0.21 -0.93 -2.75
C THR A 72 -0.43 -0.06 -1.50
N PRO A 73 0.64 0.44 -0.85
CA PRO A 73 0.49 1.44 0.19
C PRO A 73 0.19 2.81 -0.44
N LEU A 74 -0.79 3.54 0.09
CA LEU A 74 -1.08 4.90 -0.37
C LEU A 74 -1.61 5.80 0.74
N VAL A 75 -1.47 7.12 0.54
CA VAL A 75 -1.99 8.15 1.44
C VAL A 75 -3.01 9.02 0.72
N ILE A 76 -4.22 9.09 1.28
CA ILE A 76 -5.21 10.09 0.86
C ILE A 76 -5.21 11.21 1.90
N GLY A 77 -4.92 12.44 1.45
CA GLY A 77 -4.87 13.59 2.35
C GLY A 77 -5.39 14.89 1.77
N LEU A 78 -5.74 15.84 2.63
CA LEU A 78 -6.35 17.10 2.19
C LEU A 78 -5.31 18.18 1.87
N ARG A 79 -4.28 18.30 2.71
CA ARG A 79 -3.32 19.40 2.62
C ARG A 79 -1.93 19.02 3.12
N SER A 80 -0.97 19.82 2.71
CA SER A 80 0.40 19.87 3.22
C SER A 80 0.66 21.27 3.74
N ARG A 81 1.13 21.41 4.99
CA ARG A 81 1.22 22.71 5.67
C ARG A 81 -0.12 23.45 5.63
N ASP A 82 -0.15 24.63 5.03
CA ASP A 82 -1.31 25.50 4.89
C ASP A 82 -1.92 25.48 3.48
N GLU A 83 -1.46 24.59 2.59
CA GLU A 83 -1.91 24.49 1.20
C GLU A 83 -2.61 23.15 0.94
N ASP A 84 -3.75 23.19 0.27
CA ASP A 84 -4.47 22.00 -0.17
C ASP A 84 -3.67 21.23 -1.22
N LEU A 85 -3.76 19.90 -1.21
CA LEU A 85 -3.18 19.08 -2.26
C LEU A 85 -3.91 19.37 -3.56
N LYS A 86 -3.14 19.59 -4.64
CA LYS A 86 -3.72 19.87 -5.95
C LYS A 86 -4.41 18.59 -6.47
N PRO A 87 -5.63 18.70 -7.03
CA PRO A 87 -6.25 17.61 -7.78
C PRO A 87 -5.33 17.15 -8.93
N ASP A 88 -5.47 15.88 -9.30
CA ASP A 88 -4.72 15.22 -10.39
C ASP A 88 -3.19 15.23 -10.26
N VAL A 89 -2.66 15.60 -9.08
CA VAL A 89 -1.22 15.56 -8.78
C VAL A 89 -0.91 14.48 -7.75
N VAL A 90 0.02 13.61 -8.09
CA VAL A 90 0.61 12.63 -7.17
C VAL A 90 1.83 13.23 -6.47
N TYR A 91 1.83 13.22 -5.15
CA TYR A 91 2.98 13.55 -4.32
C TYR A 91 3.58 12.26 -3.77
N PHE A 92 4.83 12.31 -3.32
CA PHE A 92 5.46 11.18 -2.63
C PHE A 92 5.95 11.61 -1.25
N ARG A 93 5.74 10.74 -0.26
CA ARG A 93 6.35 10.88 1.06
C ARG A 93 6.84 9.53 1.56
N HIS A 94 8.12 9.46 1.89
CA HIS A 94 8.76 8.24 2.41
C HIS A 94 8.52 7.02 1.50
N GLY A 95 8.61 7.22 0.18
CA GLY A 95 8.37 6.19 -0.84
C GLY A 95 6.91 5.73 -0.96
N VAL A 96 5.94 6.48 -0.44
CA VAL A 96 4.50 6.16 -0.55
C VAL A 96 3.79 7.26 -1.35
N PRO A 97 2.96 6.91 -2.36
CA PRO A 97 2.17 7.88 -3.12
C PRO A 97 1.11 8.54 -2.22
N VAL A 98 0.92 9.85 -2.43
CA VAL A 98 0.08 10.74 -1.64
C VAL A 98 -0.73 11.63 -2.59
N PHE A 99 -2.05 11.65 -2.47
CA PHE A 99 -2.90 12.50 -3.32
C PHE A 99 -4.19 12.90 -2.62
N SER A 100 -4.94 13.82 -3.24
CA SER A 100 -6.18 14.35 -2.69
C SER A 100 -7.35 13.35 -2.83
N PRO A 101 -8.43 13.50 -2.04
CA PRO A 101 -9.65 12.74 -2.28
C PRO A 101 -10.23 12.94 -3.68
N ASP A 102 -10.02 14.10 -4.31
CA ASP A 102 -10.48 14.38 -5.68
C ASP A 102 -9.71 13.51 -6.69
N THR A 103 -8.37 13.43 -6.55
CA THR A 103 -7.56 12.51 -7.37
C THR A 103 -7.94 11.06 -7.13
N ALA A 104 -8.23 10.68 -5.87
CA ALA A 104 -8.68 9.33 -5.55
C ALA A 104 -10.04 9.00 -6.18
N TYR A 105 -10.96 9.96 -6.20
CA TYR A 105 -12.26 9.82 -6.85
C TYR A 105 -12.08 9.62 -8.36
N ASN A 106 -11.30 10.47 -9.02
CA ASN A 106 -11.00 10.33 -10.45
C ASN A 106 -10.38 8.96 -10.76
N LEU A 107 -9.39 8.54 -9.97
CA LEU A 107 -8.68 7.27 -10.18
C LEU A 107 -9.58 6.05 -9.97
N PHE A 108 -10.39 6.01 -8.91
CA PHE A 108 -11.10 4.79 -8.51
C PHE A 108 -12.56 4.72 -8.98
N ILE A 109 -13.22 5.88 -9.17
CA ILE A 109 -14.64 5.96 -9.58
C ILE A 109 -14.77 6.25 -11.06
N GLU A 110 -14.01 7.22 -11.57
CA GLU A 110 -14.10 7.66 -12.96
C GLU A 110 -13.11 6.90 -13.87
N ASP A 111 -12.26 6.05 -13.29
CA ASP A 111 -11.17 5.33 -13.97
C ASP A 111 -10.23 6.27 -14.77
N VAL A 112 -10.01 7.48 -14.24
CA VAL A 112 -9.10 8.49 -14.81
C VAL A 112 -7.83 8.58 -13.95
N PRO A 113 -6.69 8.01 -14.40
CA PRO A 113 -5.45 8.05 -13.64
C PRO A 113 -4.80 9.45 -13.69
N PRO A 114 -4.05 9.85 -12.66
CA PRO A 114 -3.33 11.12 -12.66
C PRO A 114 -2.18 11.10 -13.67
N LEU A 115 -1.95 12.22 -14.35
CA LEU A 115 -0.83 12.40 -15.29
C LEU A 115 0.36 13.14 -14.65
N ILE A 116 0.11 13.89 -13.58
CA ILE A 116 1.09 14.81 -13.00
C ILE A 116 1.59 14.26 -11.67
N TYR A 117 2.90 14.37 -11.44
CA TYR A 117 3.49 14.13 -10.14
C TYR A 117 4.41 15.27 -9.69
N ALA A 118 4.59 15.40 -8.37
CA ALA A 118 5.45 16.39 -7.75
C ALA A 118 6.80 15.78 -7.38
N ALA A 119 7.88 16.43 -7.82
CA ALA A 119 9.26 16.06 -7.51
C ALA A 119 10.11 17.32 -7.22
N PRO A 120 11.37 17.18 -6.74
CA PRO A 120 12.25 18.31 -6.56
C PRO A 120 12.29 19.21 -7.82
N GLY A 121 12.02 20.50 -7.65
CA GLY A 121 12.05 21.48 -8.74
C GLY A 121 10.71 21.76 -9.42
N GLY A 122 9.64 20.98 -9.18
CA GLY A 122 8.32 21.31 -9.72
C GLY A 122 7.39 20.13 -9.96
N LEU A 123 6.48 20.33 -10.91
CA LEU A 123 5.53 19.33 -11.39
C LEU A 123 6.03 18.74 -12.70
N TYR A 124 5.87 17.43 -12.83
CA TYR A 124 6.38 16.65 -13.94
C TYR A 124 5.31 15.68 -14.45
N VAL A 125 5.49 15.23 -15.70
CA VAL A 125 4.63 14.30 -16.42
C VAL A 125 5.53 13.23 -17.06
N ASN A 126 5.06 11.99 -17.11
CA ASN A 126 5.74 10.91 -17.80
C ASN A 126 5.58 11.09 -19.31
N ILE A 127 6.67 10.91 -20.06
CA ILE A 127 6.64 10.97 -21.53
C ILE A 127 6.73 9.55 -22.07
N ASP A 128 5.88 9.22 -23.04
CA ASP A 128 6.05 8.02 -23.84
C ASP A 128 7.22 8.24 -24.79
N GLY A 129 8.39 7.71 -24.39
CA GLY A 129 9.64 7.92 -25.09
C GLY A 129 9.66 7.27 -26.47
N ASP A 130 9.02 6.11 -26.60
CA ASP A 130 8.90 5.39 -27.88
C ASP A 130 8.01 6.17 -28.84
N LEU A 131 6.83 6.62 -28.37
CA LEU A 131 5.92 7.43 -29.18
C LEU A 131 6.54 8.79 -29.57
N LEU A 132 7.29 9.43 -28.66
CA LEU A 132 8.01 10.66 -28.97
C LEU A 132 9.07 10.45 -30.06
N ALA A 133 9.79 9.33 -30.01
CA ALA A 133 10.78 8.99 -31.01
C ALA A 133 10.13 8.79 -32.39
N ASP A 134 9.00 8.06 -32.43
CA ASP A 134 8.23 7.82 -33.67
C ASP A 134 7.73 9.15 -34.29
N GLU A 135 7.06 10.00 -33.51
CA GLU A 135 6.54 11.30 -33.97
C GLU A 135 7.65 12.23 -34.49
N ARG A 136 8.81 12.21 -33.83
CA ARG A 136 9.99 12.96 -34.27
C ARG A 136 10.51 12.43 -35.61
N GLU A 137 10.62 11.11 -35.75
CA GLU A 137 11.19 10.45 -36.94
C GLU A 137 10.27 10.55 -38.15
N ASP A 138 8.95 10.46 -37.95
CA ASP A 138 7.94 10.66 -39.00
C ASP A 138 7.98 12.06 -39.62
N ARG A 139 8.53 13.04 -38.89
CA ARG A 139 8.77 14.41 -39.38
C ARG A 139 10.18 14.62 -39.95
N ASP A 140 11.01 13.59 -40.04
CA ASP A 140 12.44 13.65 -40.41
C ASP A 140 13.27 14.56 -39.49
N TRP A 141 12.88 14.72 -38.22
CA TRP A 141 13.58 15.61 -37.29
C TRP A 141 14.73 14.93 -36.58
N SER A 142 15.85 15.63 -36.47
CA SER A 142 16.94 15.21 -35.59
C SER A 142 16.64 15.56 -34.13
N LEU A 143 17.25 14.84 -33.17
CA LEU A 143 17.24 15.21 -31.75
C LEU A 143 17.64 16.67 -31.50
N GLY A 144 18.58 17.20 -32.29
CA GLY A 144 19.03 18.59 -32.16
C GLY A 144 18.00 19.61 -32.66
N GLN A 145 17.18 19.22 -33.65
CA GLN A 145 16.11 20.06 -34.15
C GLN A 145 15.00 20.17 -33.11
N LEU A 146 14.50 19.04 -32.59
CA LEU A 146 13.50 19.05 -31.53
C LEU A 146 14.01 19.79 -30.28
N ALA A 147 15.28 19.63 -29.92
CA ALA A 147 15.89 20.36 -28.81
C ALA A 147 15.85 21.88 -28.99
N ASN A 148 16.09 22.38 -30.21
CA ASN A 148 16.01 23.81 -30.50
C ASN A 148 14.57 24.33 -30.40
N GLU A 149 13.58 23.59 -30.90
CA GLU A 149 12.17 23.99 -30.82
C GLU A 149 11.68 24.06 -29.37
N LEU A 150 12.11 23.11 -28.52
CA LEU A 150 11.77 23.07 -27.10
C LEU A 150 12.63 24.00 -26.22
N GLY A 151 13.69 24.60 -26.76
CA GLY A 151 14.64 25.40 -25.99
C GLY A 151 15.42 24.60 -24.94
N VAL A 152 15.61 23.29 -25.15
CA VAL A 152 16.33 22.38 -24.26
C VAL A 152 17.62 21.85 -24.89
N SER A 153 18.39 21.06 -24.15
CA SER A 153 19.59 20.44 -24.71
C SER A 153 19.25 19.21 -25.55
N ARG A 154 20.06 18.89 -26.57
CA ARG A 154 19.95 17.62 -27.31
C ARG A 154 19.96 16.40 -26.39
N ARG A 155 20.74 16.45 -25.30
CA ARG A 155 20.79 15.38 -24.30
C ARG A 155 19.46 15.25 -23.55
N THR A 156 18.74 16.33 -23.34
CA THR A 156 17.43 16.32 -22.68
C THR A 156 16.41 15.59 -23.54
N VAL A 157 16.34 15.89 -24.84
CA VAL A 157 15.45 15.19 -25.77
C VAL A 157 15.76 13.69 -25.83
N SER A 158 17.05 13.34 -25.95
CA SER A 158 17.48 11.93 -25.89
C SER A 158 16.97 11.25 -24.62
N LYS A 159 17.03 11.93 -23.47
CA LYS A 159 16.52 11.35 -22.23
C LYS A 159 15.00 11.19 -22.21
N TYR A 160 14.25 12.10 -22.83
CA TYR A 160 12.79 11.94 -22.94
C TYR A 160 12.45 10.69 -23.75
N GLU A 161 13.14 10.47 -24.88
CA GLU A 161 13.02 9.23 -25.67
C GLU A 161 13.50 7.99 -24.89
N ASP A 162 14.47 8.15 -23.97
CA ASP A 162 14.88 7.09 -23.03
C ASP A 162 13.89 6.91 -21.84
N GLY A 163 12.71 7.54 -21.85
CA GLY A 163 11.67 7.41 -20.82
C GLY A 163 11.79 8.38 -19.62
N MET A 164 12.55 9.48 -19.75
CA MET A 164 12.65 10.50 -18.71
C MET A 164 11.42 11.42 -18.68
N ASN A 165 11.03 11.80 -17.46
CA ASN A 165 9.92 12.71 -17.22
C ASN A 165 10.25 14.17 -17.59
N ALA A 166 9.23 14.90 -18.05
CA ALA A 166 9.34 16.30 -18.46
C ALA A 166 8.55 17.20 -17.51
N SER A 167 8.88 18.51 -17.49
CA SER A 167 8.01 19.47 -16.80
C SER A 167 6.68 19.58 -17.54
N VAL A 168 5.61 19.97 -16.83
CA VAL A 168 4.28 20.18 -17.44
C VAL A 168 4.36 21.13 -18.66
N GLU A 169 5.15 22.20 -18.56
CA GLU A 169 5.32 23.16 -19.66
C GLU A 169 5.94 22.52 -20.92
N VAL A 170 6.93 21.64 -20.73
CA VAL A 170 7.57 20.94 -21.86
C VAL A 170 6.65 19.88 -22.44
N ALA A 171 5.92 19.13 -21.61
CA ALA A 171 4.95 18.15 -22.06
C ALA A 171 3.85 18.80 -22.92
N MET A 172 3.29 19.93 -22.46
CA MET A 172 2.31 20.68 -23.24
C MET A 172 2.87 21.18 -24.58
N ALA A 173 4.12 21.66 -24.59
CA ALA A 173 4.77 22.12 -25.81
C ALA A 173 5.01 20.97 -26.81
N LEU A 174 5.33 19.77 -26.32
CA LEU A 174 5.46 18.56 -27.13
C LEU A 174 4.12 18.18 -27.75
N GLU A 175 3.05 18.05 -26.95
CA GLU A 175 1.72 17.67 -27.45
C GLU A 175 1.16 18.69 -28.44
N GLU A 176 1.32 20.00 -28.20
CA GLU A 176 0.90 21.05 -29.15
C GLU A 176 1.69 20.98 -30.46
N MET A 177 2.99 20.68 -30.38
CA MET A 177 3.86 20.60 -31.54
C MET A 177 3.54 19.38 -32.40
N PHE A 178 3.32 18.23 -31.78
CA PHE A 178 3.09 16.97 -32.47
C PHE A 178 1.60 16.70 -32.80
N ASP A 179 0.67 17.38 -32.14
CA ASP A 179 -0.78 17.12 -32.19
C ASP A 179 -1.11 15.65 -31.83
N SER A 180 -0.42 15.15 -30.80
CA SER A 180 -0.42 13.75 -30.36
C SER A 180 -0.33 13.68 -28.84
N GLU A 181 -1.00 12.69 -28.22
CA GLU A 181 -0.96 12.45 -26.78
C GLU A 181 0.35 11.74 -26.43
N LEU A 182 1.36 12.51 -26.05
CA LEU A 182 2.73 12.02 -25.77
C LEU A 182 2.98 11.70 -24.30
N THR A 183 1.95 11.88 -23.46
CA THR A 183 2.04 11.74 -22.02
C THR A 183 1.44 10.43 -21.54
N SER A 184 2.10 9.81 -20.56
CA SER A 184 1.64 8.57 -19.96
C SER A 184 1.17 8.80 -18.53
N PRO A 185 0.19 8.02 -18.03
CA PRO A 185 -0.24 8.11 -16.64
C PRO A 185 0.88 7.88 -15.63
N VAL A 186 0.71 8.46 -14.45
CA VAL A 186 1.52 8.15 -13.28
C VAL A 186 0.98 6.86 -12.68
N ASP A 187 1.81 5.83 -12.65
CA ASP A 187 1.43 4.57 -12.03
C ASP A 187 1.44 4.70 -10.51
N VAL A 188 0.25 4.61 -9.91
CA VAL A 188 0.03 4.71 -8.46
C VAL A 188 -0.09 3.32 -7.83
N LEU A 189 -0.42 2.29 -8.61
CA LEU A 189 -0.80 0.96 -8.11
C LEU A 189 0.34 -0.05 -8.24
N GLU A 190 1.01 -0.10 -9.38
CA GLU A 190 2.05 -1.07 -9.71
C GLU A 190 3.47 -0.44 -9.79
N GLY A 191 3.56 0.88 -9.99
CA GLY A 191 4.81 1.56 -10.38
C GLY A 191 5.28 2.72 -9.50
N ALA A 192 4.89 2.75 -8.21
CA ALA A 192 5.37 3.79 -7.29
C ALA A 192 6.93 3.83 -7.16
N ASP A 193 7.60 2.74 -7.54
CA ASP A 193 9.06 2.61 -7.57
C ASP A 193 9.72 3.09 -8.89
N ASP A 194 8.94 3.36 -9.96
CA ASP A 194 9.47 3.84 -11.26
C ASP A 194 9.57 5.37 -11.32
N VAL A 195 8.68 6.07 -10.61
CA VAL A 195 8.60 7.55 -10.62
C VAL A 195 9.55 8.19 -9.60
N HIS A 196 10.09 7.40 -8.68
CA HIS A 196 10.98 7.81 -7.61
C HIS A 196 12.13 6.81 -7.55
N GLU A 197 13.39 7.25 -7.36
CA GLU A 197 14.51 6.30 -7.21
C GLU A 197 14.11 5.20 -6.23
N PRO A 198 14.19 3.91 -6.62
CA PRO A 198 13.67 2.81 -5.81
C PRO A 198 14.55 2.72 -4.56
N GLU A 199 14.09 3.36 -3.49
CA GLU A 199 14.59 3.07 -2.16
C GLU A 199 14.21 1.61 -1.89
N SER A 200 15.19 0.73 -1.72
CA SER A 200 14.94 -0.67 -1.36
C SER A 200 13.96 -0.77 -0.20
N THR A 201 13.07 -1.77 -0.22
CA THR A 201 12.17 -2.04 0.91
C THR A 201 12.94 -2.00 2.22
N PRO A 202 12.53 -1.17 3.20
CA PRO A 202 13.25 -1.06 4.45
C PRO A 202 13.32 -2.42 5.17
N ASP A 203 14.46 -2.72 5.80
CA ASP A 203 14.64 -3.95 6.56
C ASP A 203 13.58 -4.14 7.65
N ASP A 204 13.34 -5.41 7.98
CA ASP A 204 12.45 -5.82 9.06
C ASP A 204 12.88 -5.22 10.40
N PRO A 205 11.93 -4.76 11.24
CA PRO A 205 12.25 -4.39 12.60
C PRO A 205 12.63 -5.62 13.42
N GLN A 206 13.42 -5.41 14.48
CA GLN A 206 13.60 -6.46 15.48
C GLN A 206 12.25 -6.84 16.11
N ALA A 207 12.06 -8.13 16.36
CA ALA A 207 10.91 -8.61 17.10
C ALA A 207 10.88 -7.97 18.50
N ASP A 208 9.67 -7.73 19.00
CA ASP A 208 9.47 -7.40 20.41
C ASP A 208 9.93 -8.60 21.26
N PRO A 209 10.71 -8.40 22.35
CA PRO A 209 11.13 -9.49 23.22
C PRO A 209 9.98 -10.39 23.71
N ASP A 210 8.78 -9.83 23.87
CA ASP A 210 7.59 -10.59 24.28
C ASP A 210 7.06 -11.55 23.18
N ASP A 211 7.42 -11.28 21.92
CA ASP A 211 6.96 -11.97 20.71
C ASP A 211 8.02 -12.98 20.17
N GLU A 212 9.27 -12.96 20.68
CA GLU A 212 10.38 -13.81 20.21
C GLU A 212 10.03 -15.30 20.15
N GLN A 213 9.30 -15.80 21.17
CA GLN A 213 8.89 -17.19 21.21
C GLN A 213 7.91 -17.54 20.08
N VAL A 214 6.95 -16.65 19.79
CA VAL A 214 5.97 -16.84 18.72
C VAL A 214 6.68 -16.83 17.38
N VAL A 215 7.59 -15.88 17.17
CA VAL A 215 8.43 -15.79 15.96
C VAL A 215 9.22 -17.09 15.78
N ALA A 216 9.93 -17.55 16.81
CA ALA A 216 10.74 -18.76 16.74
C ALA A 216 9.94 -20.03 16.43
N VAL A 217 8.71 -20.14 16.95
CA VAL A 217 7.82 -21.27 16.66
C VAL A 217 7.33 -21.24 15.22
N LEU A 218 6.84 -20.09 14.75
CA LEU A 218 6.38 -19.94 13.36
C LEU A 218 7.52 -20.16 12.36
N THR A 219 8.72 -19.67 12.63
CA THR A 219 9.89 -19.94 11.79
C THR A 219 10.26 -21.42 11.77
N ARG A 220 10.17 -22.13 12.90
CA ARG A 220 10.40 -23.58 12.93
C ARG A 220 9.35 -24.36 12.13
N ALA A 221 8.11 -23.88 12.14
CA ALA A 221 7.01 -24.47 11.39
C ALA A 221 7.13 -24.25 9.86
N GLY A 222 8.11 -23.46 9.39
CA GLY A 222 8.36 -23.23 7.96
C GLY A 222 7.92 -21.87 7.44
N TYR A 223 7.46 -20.95 8.30
CA TYR A 223 7.09 -19.61 7.88
C TYR A 223 8.30 -18.66 7.83
N GLN A 224 8.36 -17.83 6.79
CA GLN A 224 9.12 -16.60 6.83
C GLN A 224 8.34 -15.57 7.66
N VAL A 225 8.88 -15.15 8.81
CA VAL A 225 8.17 -14.31 9.78
C VAL A 225 8.72 -12.88 9.75
N HIS A 226 7.83 -11.94 9.45
CA HIS A 226 8.10 -10.51 9.39
C HIS A 226 7.48 -9.78 10.58
N PRO A 227 8.27 -9.36 11.59
CA PRO A 227 7.76 -8.57 12.71
C PRO A 227 7.22 -7.20 12.27
N THR A 228 6.21 -6.71 12.97
CA THR A 228 5.57 -5.41 12.70
C THR A 228 5.46 -4.60 13.99
N VAL A 229 5.62 -3.29 13.88
CA VAL A 229 5.64 -2.36 15.02
C VAL A 229 4.48 -1.37 15.00
N ARG A 230 3.80 -1.20 13.86
CA ARG A 230 2.72 -0.23 13.68
C ARG A 230 1.54 -0.84 12.92
N SER A 231 1.18 -2.07 13.27
CA SER A 231 0.04 -2.76 12.69
C SER A 231 -0.90 -3.28 13.79
N PRO A 232 -2.14 -3.68 13.46
CA PRO A 232 -3.02 -4.35 14.41
C PRO A 232 -2.54 -5.77 14.76
N PHE A 233 -1.65 -6.36 13.97
CA PHE A 233 -0.95 -7.61 14.25
C PHE A 233 0.45 -7.32 14.80
N LYS A 234 1.18 -8.36 15.20
CA LYS A 234 2.57 -8.30 15.66
C LYS A 234 3.54 -8.86 14.63
N ALA A 235 3.09 -9.78 13.78
CA ALA A 235 3.86 -10.28 12.65
C ALA A 235 2.96 -10.60 11.46
N VAL A 236 3.57 -10.58 10.27
CA VAL A 236 3.06 -11.20 9.04
C VAL A 236 3.94 -12.41 8.77
N SER A 237 3.34 -13.56 8.50
CA SER A 237 4.06 -14.80 8.27
C SER A 237 3.69 -15.34 6.90
N GLU A 238 4.67 -15.51 6.03
CA GLU A 238 4.52 -16.03 4.67
C GLU A 238 4.97 -17.48 4.66
N ASP A 239 4.14 -18.34 4.09
CA ASP A 239 4.48 -19.74 3.89
C ASP A 239 5.36 -19.88 2.63
N GLU A 240 6.57 -20.42 2.80
CA GLU A 240 7.52 -20.59 1.70
C GLU A 240 6.97 -21.53 0.59
N ASP A 241 6.04 -22.42 0.92
CA ASP A 241 5.58 -23.48 0.02
C ASP A 241 4.28 -23.16 -0.74
N ASP A 242 3.42 -22.26 -0.25
CA ASP A 242 2.02 -22.18 -0.72
C ASP A 242 1.45 -20.75 -0.84
N SER A 243 2.29 -19.70 -0.75
CA SER A 243 1.89 -18.27 -0.83
C SER A 243 0.83 -17.84 0.21
N ASP A 244 0.53 -18.70 1.18
CA ASP A 244 -0.42 -18.44 2.26
C ASP A 244 0.19 -17.46 3.26
N VAL A 245 -0.56 -16.42 3.62
CA VAL A 245 -0.12 -15.42 4.58
C VAL A 245 -0.96 -15.49 5.86
N VAL A 246 -0.28 -15.46 7.00
CA VAL A 246 -0.88 -15.48 8.34
C VAL A 246 -0.58 -14.18 9.09
N LEU A 247 -1.63 -13.49 9.52
CA LEU A 247 -1.54 -12.35 10.42
C LEU A 247 -1.51 -12.85 11.86
N THR A 248 -0.42 -12.58 12.57
CA THR A 248 -0.22 -13.07 13.93
C THR A 248 -0.30 -11.92 14.93
N GLY A 249 -1.23 -12.02 15.87
CA GLY A 249 -1.33 -11.13 17.03
C GLY A 249 -0.90 -11.87 18.29
N HIS A 250 -0.42 -11.14 19.29
CA HIS A 250 -0.07 -11.73 20.57
C HIS A 250 -0.26 -10.74 21.70
N SER A 251 -0.92 -11.19 22.76
CA SER A 251 -0.97 -10.54 24.08
C SER A 251 -1.82 -11.35 25.06
N LYS A 252 -1.95 -10.86 26.30
CA LYS A 252 -2.99 -11.34 27.23
C LYS A 252 -4.39 -11.12 26.64
N PHE A 253 -5.26 -12.13 26.77
CA PHE A 253 -6.63 -12.06 26.26
C PHE A 253 -7.51 -11.12 27.11
N THR A 254 -7.54 -9.86 26.69
CA THR A 254 -8.32 -8.77 27.28
C THR A 254 -9.38 -8.29 26.28
N LYS A 255 -10.31 -7.43 26.70
CA LYS A 255 -11.25 -6.77 25.76
C LYS A 255 -10.55 -6.02 24.62
N ALA A 256 -9.34 -5.50 24.88
CA ALA A 256 -8.53 -4.85 23.85
C ALA A 256 -7.94 -5.86 22.86
N ALA A 257 -7.53 -7.04 23.34
CA ALA A 257 -7.08 -8.14 22.49
C ALA A 257 -8.25 -8.69 21.64
N GLU A 258 -9.44 -8.86 22.23
CA GLU A 258 -10.64 -9.26 21.49
C GLU A 258 -10.96 -8.26 20.37
N LYS A 259 -10.97 -6.96 20.66
CA LYS A 259 -11.16 -5.92 19.63
C LYS A 259 -10.08 -5.98 18.54
N ARG A 260 -8.84 -6.30 18.90
CA ARG A 260 -7.72 -6.48 17.96
C ARG A 260 -7.93 -7.69 17.06
N ALA A 261 -8.33 -8.82 17.63
CA ALA A 261 -8.66 -10.03 16.89
C ALA A 261 -9.80 -9.80 15.88
N ARG A 262 -10.84 -9.03 16.25
CA ARG A 262 -11.91 -8.62 15.31
C ARG A 262 -11.38 -7.79 14.13
N ILE A 263 -10.52 -6.81 14.41
CA ILE A 263 -9.89 -5.97 13.37
C ILE A 263 -8.99 -6.83 12.47
N MET A 264 -8.23 -7.75 13.04
CA MET A 264 -7.38 -8.68 12.27
C MET A 264 -8.23 -9.55 11.35
N SER A 265 -9.35 -10.11 11.82
CA SER A 265 -10.28 -10.86 10.98
C SER A 265 -10.81 -10.01 9.81
N SER A 266 -11.22 -8.78 10.10
CA SER A 266 -11.74 -7.85 9.09
C SER A 266 -10.70 -7.53 8.02
N ILE A 267 -9.44 -7.34 8.42
CA ILE A 267 -8.31 -7.18 7.49
C ILE A 267 -8.08 -8.48 6.73
N GLY A 268 -7.98 -9.63 7.42
CA GLY A 268 -7.73 -10.94 6.83
C GLY A 268 -8.73 -11.30 5.73
N ARG A 269 -10.02 -10.99 5.94
CA ARG A 269 -11.06 -11.15 4.91
C ARG A 269 -10.79 -10.32 3.65
N VAL A 270 -10.32 -9.08 3.81
CA VAL A 270 -10.00 -8.19 2.68
C VAL A 270 -8.68 -8.60 2.01
N THR A 271 -7.66 -8.90 2.80
CA THR A 271 -6.32 -9.27 2.30
C THR A 271 -6.29 -10.70 1.77
N ARG A 272 -7.33 -11.51 2.03
CA ARG A 272 -7.40 -12.97 1.79
C ARG A 272 -6.33 -13.74 2.57
N THR A 273 -6.06 -13.29 3.80
CA THR A 273 -5.07 -13.90 4.70
C THR A 273 -5.75 -14.53 5.91
N ARG A 274 -5.06 -15.49 6.52
CA ARG A 274 -5.51 -16.10 7.77
C ARG A 274 -5.10 -15.25 8.96
N SER A 275 -5.77 -15.41 10.10
CA SER A 275 -5.48 -14.65 11.32
C SER A 275 -5.43 -15.56 12.53
N VAL A 276 -4.33 -15.48 13.28
CA VAL A 276 -4.13 -16.17 14.55
C VAL A 276 -3.77 -15.17 15.64
N TYR A 277 -4.31 -15.39 16.83
CA TYR A 277 -4.04 -14.57 18.00
C TYR A 277 -3.56 -15.44 19.15
N VAL A 278 -2.29 -15.33 19.49
CA VAL A 278 -1.64 -16.12 20.53
C VAL A 278 -1.89 -15.49 21.90
N VAL A 279 -2.38 -16.30 22.84
CA VAL A 279 -2.74 -15.86 24.20
C VAL A 279 -2.20 -16.81 25.26
N ASP A 280 -2.11 -16.35 26.52
CA ASP A 280 -1.73 -17.24 27.63
C ASP A 280 -2.86 -18.23 27.98
N ARG A 281 -4.12 -17.76 27.88
CA ARG A 281 -5.34 -18.56 28.10
C ARG A 281 -6.51 -18.00 27.30
N ALA A 282 -7.28 -18.87 26.67
CA ALA A 282 -8.49 -18.51 25.94
C ALA A 282 -9.74 -19.10 26.63
N LYS A 283 -10.88 -18.39 26.54
CA LYS A 283 -12.18 -18.90 27.00
C LYS A 283 -13.09 -19.34 25.84
N GLN A 284 -12.63 -19.11 24.63
CA GLN A 284 -13.31 -19.36 23.37
C GLN A 284 -12.22 -19.71 22.35
N GLU A 285 -12.59 -20.37 21.26
CA GLU A 285 -11.61 -20.87 20.30
C GLU A 285 -11.26 -19.84 19.21
N SER A 286 -12.14 -18.85 18.99
CA SER A 286 -12.00 -17.84 17.94
C SER A 286 -12.67 -16.50 18.30
N VAL A 287 -12.39 -15.47 17.49
CA VAL A 287 -13.05 -14.15 17.50
C VAL A 287 -13.28 -13.70 16.05
N ASP A 288 -14.53 -13.74 15.60
CA ASP A 288 -14.96 -13.32 14.26
C ASP A 288 -14.13 -13.96 13.14
N GLY A 289 -13.65 -15.20 13.30
CA GLY A 289 -12.79 -15.91 12.35
C GLY A 289 -11.29 -15.81 12.63
N THR A 290 -10.84 -15.02 13.61
CA THR A 290 -9.46 -15.06 14.11
C THR A 290 -9.31 -16.17 15.13
N ALA A 291 -8.45 -17.16 14.88
CA ALA A 291 -8.21 -18.28 15.80
C ALA A 291 -7.44 -17.84 17.06
N LEU A 292 -7.86 -18.30 18.25
CA LEU A 292 -7.22 -17.97 19.53
C LEU A 292 -6.33 -19.11 20.06
N VAL A 293 -5.05 -19.14 19.71
CA VAL A 293 -4.16 -20.26 20.08
C VAL A 293 -3.49 -19.98 21.43
N GLU A 294 -3.51 -20.94 22.35
CA GLU A 294 -2.75 -20.80 23.60
C GLU A 294 -1.26 -21.01 23.35
N ARG A 295 -0.37 -20.34 24.11
CA ARG A 295 1.09 -20.48 23.92
C ARG A 295 1.57 -21.95 23.92
N ASN A 296 1.05 -22.76 24.83
CA ASN A 296 1.45 -24.17 24.93
C ASN A 296 1.00 -24.97 23.71
N GLU A 297 -0.18 -24.67 23.16
CA GLU A 297 -0.69 -25.31 21.95
C GLU A 297 0.15 -24.90 20.73
N LEU A 298 0.58 -23.64 20.67
CA LEU A 298 1.48 -23.15 19.62
C LEU A 298 2.81 -23.93 19.62
N GLU A 299 3.36 -24.24 20.80
CA GLU A 299 4.62 -24.99 20.93
C GLU A 299 4.55 -26.43 20.39
N ASP A 300 3.35 -27.01 20.30
CA ASP A 300 3.13 -28.37 19.80
C ASP A 300 3.07 -28.45 18.26
N LEU A 301 3.02 -27.30 17.57
CA LEU A 301 3.01 -27.22 16.10
C LEU A 301 4.34 -27.68 15.51
N ARG A 302 4.27 -28.53 14.49
CA ARG A 302 5.46 -29.13 13.85
C ARG A 302 5.78 -28.50 12.51
N ASP A 303 4.74 -28.15 11.76
CA ASP A 303 4.83 -27.60 10.41
C ASP A 303 3.70 -26.60 10.15
N ALA A 304 3.73 -26.00 8.96
CA ALA A 304 2.75 -25.01 8.57
C ALA A 304 1.33 -25.59 8.49
N ASP A 305 1.18 -26.83 8.03
CA ASP A 305 -0.11 -27.50 7.89
C ASP A 305 -0.81 -27.69 9.24
N ASP A 306 -0.08 -28.03 10.31
CA ASP A 306 -0.64 -28.09 11.66
C ASP A 306 -1.30 -26.75 12.06
N LEU A 307 -0.63 -25.61 11.79
CA LEU A 307 -1.19 -24.29 12.11
C LEU A 307 -2.43 -23.99 11.26
N ARG A 308 -2.38 -24.34 9.97
CA ARG A 308 -3.50 -24.12 9.04
C ARG A 308 -4.72 -24.90 9.45
N ASP A 309 -4.55 -26.15 9.88
CA ASP A 309 -5.64 -26.99 10.36
C ASP A 309 -6.29 -26.41 11.62
N VAL A 310 -5.48 -25.94 12.57
CA VAL A 310 -5.98 -25.25 13.78
C VAL A 310 -6.78 -24.00 13.41
N ILE A 311 -6.27 -23.18 12.49
CA ILE A 311 -6.97 -21.97 12.06
C ILE A 311 -8.29 -22.33 11.38
N ARG A 312 -8.27 -23.25 10.42
CA ARG A 312 -9.44 -23.67 9.65
C ARG A 312 -10.54 -24.25 10.55
N GLU A 313 -10.18 -25.18 11.42
CA GLU A 313 -11.14 -25.83 12.33
C GLU A 313 -11.89 -24.80 13.18
N ARG A 314 -11.19 -23.76 13.63
CA ARG A 314 -11.76 -22.74 14.51
C ARG A 314 -12.59 -21.70 13.74
N SER A 315 -12.20 -21.36 12.52
CA SER A 315 -13.02 -20.51 11.65
C SER A 315 -14.33 -21.20 11.26
N GLU A 316 -14.31 -22.49 10.89
CA GLU A 316 -15.49 -23.25 10.48
C GLU A 316 -16.48 -23.50 11.64
N ARG A 317 -15.99 -23.76 12.85
CA ARG A 317 -16.83 -23.95 14.04
C ARG A 317 -17.60 -22.68 14.43
N GLU A 318 -17.03 -21.50 14.21
CA GLU A 318 -17.69 -20.23 14.51
C GLU A 318 -18.81 -19.92 13.50
N GLU A 319 -18.64 -20.28 12.22
CA GLU A 319 -19.71 -20.15 11.22
C GLU A 319 -20.91 -21.08 11.48
N ALA A 320 -20.68 -22.19 12.19
CA ALA A 320 -21.71 -23.18 12.52
C ALA A 320 -22.48 -22.90 13.84
N ALA A 321 -22.03 -21.94 14.66
CA ALA A 321 -22.54 -21.65 16.00
C ALA A 321 -23.50 -20.45 16.04
#